data_AF-A0A376NVE2-F1
#
_entry.id   AF-A0A376NVE2-F1
#
_cell.length_a   1.000
_cell.length_b   1.000
_cell.length_c   1.000
_cell.angle_alpha   90.00
_cell.angle_beta   90.00
_cell.angle_gamma   90.00
#
_symmetry.space_group_name_H-M   'P 1'
#
loop_
_entity.id
_entity.type
_entity.pdbx_description
1 polymer ?
#
loop_
_entity_poly.entity_id
_entity_poly.type
_entity_poly.pdbx_seq_one_letter_code
_entity_poly.pdbx_strand_id
1 'polypeptide(L)'
;MNEFPVVLVINCGSSSIKFSVLDASDCEVLMSGIADGINSENAFLSVNGGEPAPLAHHSYEGALKAIAFELEKRNLNDSVALIGHRIAHGGSIFTESAIITDEVIDNIRRVSPLAPLHNYANLSGIESAQQLFPGVTQVAVFDTSFHQTMAPEAYLYGLPWKYYEELGVRRYGFHGTSHRYVSQRAHSLLNLAEDDSGLVVAHLGNGASICAVRNGQSVDTSMGMTPLEGLMMGTRSGDVDFGAMSWVASQTNQSLGDLERVVNKESGLLGISGLSSDLRVSGKSLA
;
A
#
# COMPACT_ATOMS: atom_id res chain seq x y z
N MET A 1 5.27 19.21 27.42
CA MET A 1 5.96 18.03 26.86
C MET A 1 5.12 16.84 27.26
N ASN A 2 4.61 16.08 26.30
CA ASN A 2 3.86 14.86 26.60
C ASN A 2 4.83 13.84 27.19
N GLU A 3 4.50 13.27 28.35
CA GLU A 3 5.37 12.30 29.01
C GLU A 3 5.54 10.99 28.21
N PHE A 4 4.65 10.73 27.23
CA PHE A 4 4.65 9.53 26.39
C PHE A 4 4.17 9.83 24.95
N PRO A 5 5.05 10.33 24.05
CA PRO A 5 4.65 10.63 22.68
C PRO A 5 4.36 9.35 21.88
N VAL A 6 3.29 9.37 21.07
CA VAL A 6 2.90 8.26 20.18
C VAL A 6 2.84 8.68 18.72
N VAL A 7 2.96 7.71 17.83
CA VAL A 7 2.79 7.87 16.38
C VAL A 7 1.50 7.16 15.94
N LEU A 8 0.57 7.92 15.36
CA LEU A 8 -0.62 7.35 14.71
C LEU A 8 -0.29 7.02 13.25
N VAL A 9 -0.35 5.75 12.87
CA VAL A 9 -0.16 5.29 11.50
C VAL A 9 -1.52 5.02 10.86
N ILE A 10 -1.75 5.57 9.67
CA ILE A 10 -3.00 5.49 8.91
C ILE A 10 -2.73 4.88 7.54
N ASN A 11 -3.56 3.92 7.14
CA ASN A 11 -3.54 3.30 5.83
C ASN A 11 -4.97 3.21 5.28
N CYS A 12 -5.35 4.20 4.47
CA CYS A 12 -6.63 4.24 3.78
C CYS A 12 -6.58 3.38 2.51
N GLY A 13 -7.31 2.27 2.49
CA GLY A 13 -7.66 1.54 1.27
C GLY A 13 -8.95 2.07 0.66
N SER A 14 -9.40 1.51 -0.46
CA SER A 14 -10.61 1.96 -1.17
C SER A 14 -11.92 1.79 -0.39
N SER A 15 -11.94 0.90 0.61
CA SER A 15 -13.14 0.57 1.41
C SER A 15 -12.83 0.42 2.91
N SER A 16 -11.62 0.72 3.35
CA SER A 16 -11.21 0.55 4.75
C SER A 16 -10.13 1.55 5.16
N ILE A 17 -10.02 1.81 6.45
CA ILE A 17 -8.89 2.50 7.08
C ILE A 17 -8.32 1.56 8.12
N LYS A 18 -7.09 1.11 7.91
CA LYS A 18 -6.31 0.44 8.96
C LYS A 18 -5.52 1.49 9.71
N PHE A 19 -5.43 1.34 11.03
CA PHE A 19 -4.62 2.23 11.85
C PHE A 19 -3.87 1.48 12.93
N SER A 20 -2.79 2.09 13.41
CA SER A 20 -2.03 1.64 14.58
C SER A 20 -1.48 2.83 15.33
N VAL A 21 -1.41 2.72 16.65
CA VAL A 21 -0.76 3.68 17.54
C VAL A 21 0.50 3.01 18.07
N LEU A 22 1.64 3.59 17.77
CA LEU A 22 2.94 3.08 18.20
C LEU A 22 3.51 4.01 19.27
N ASP A 23 4.14 3.44 20.28
CA ASP A 23 4.99 4.20 21.19
C ASP A 23 6.20 4.73 20.42
N ALA A 24 6.51 6.03 20.55
CA ALA A 24 7.60 6.62 19.78
C ALA A 24 9.00 6.24 20.29
N SER A 25 9.12 5.67 21.50
CA SER A 25 10.40 5.31 22.12
C SER A 25 10.92 3.94 21.66
N ASP A 26 10.05 2.96 21.50
CA ASP A 26 10.40 1.58 21.17
C ASP A 26 9.63 0.99 19.98
N CYS A 27 8.67 1.75 19.42
CA CYS A 27 7.81 1.34 18.31
C CYS A 27 6.89 0.14 18.64
N GLU A 28 6.60 -0.13 19.92
CA GLU A 28 5.58 -1.11 20.29
C GLU A 28 4.18 -0.64 19.90
N VAL A 29 3.34 -1.58 19.46
CA VAL A 29 1.95 -1.29 19.08
C VAL A 29 1.07 -1.26 20.33
N LEU A 30 0.64 -0.06 20.73
CA LEU A 30 -0.25 0.16 21.87
C LEU A 30 -1.72 -0.11 21.51
N MET A 31 -2.08 0.18 20.27
CA MET A 31 -3.44 0.03 19.76
C MET A 31 -3.40 -0.21 18.26
N SER A 32 -4.29 -1.05 17.74
CA SER A 32 -4.49 -1.21 16.31
C SER A 32 -5.97 -1.42 16.00
N GLY A 33 -6.36 -1.23 14.75
CA GLY A 33 -7.73 -1.44 14.36
C GLY A 33 -7.99 -1.24 12.88
N ILE A 34 -9.24 -1.45 12.51
CA ILE A 34 -9.74 -1.31 11.16
C ILE A 34 -11.14 -0.70 11.19
N ALA A 35 -11.32 0.38 10.45
CA ALA A 35 -12.62 0.78 9.95
C ALA A 35 -12.84 0.10 8.60
N ASP A 36 -13.84 -0.75 8.46
CA ASP A 36 -14.12 -1.49 7.22
C ASP A 36 -15.51 -1.14 6.68
N GLY A 37 -15.76 -1.47 5.42
CA GLY A 37 -17.03 -1.17 4.74
C GLY A 37 -17.29 0.32 4.54
N ILE A 38 -16.24 1.14 4.43
CA ILE A 38 -16.37 2.59 4.20
C ILE A 38 -17.15 2.84 2.91
N ASN A 39 -18.02 3.85 2.95
CA ASN A 39 -19.02 4.20 1.94
C ASN A 39 -20.11 3.13 1.73
N SER A 40 -20.33 2.23 2.70
CA SER A 40 -21.43 1.26 2.68
C SER A 40 -22.29 1.36 3.96
N GLU A 41 -23.51 0.83 3.92
CA GLU A 41 -24.42 0.80 5.08
C GLU A 41 -23.91 -0.07 6.24
N ASN A 42 -22.98 -0.99 5.97
CA ASN A 42 -22.43 -1.92 6.95
C ASN A 42 -21.06 -1.47 7.47
N ALA A 43 -20.76 -0.17 7.39
CA ALA A 43 -19.47 0.36 7.83
C ALA A 43 -19.30 0.18 9.34
N PHE A 44 -18.15 -0.35 9.78
CA PHE A 44 -17.88 -0.60 11.19
C PHE A 44 -16.43 -0.29 11.56
N LEU A 45 -16.18 -0.11 12.86
CA LEU A 45 -14.86 0.00 13.47
C LEU A 45 -14.63 -1.18 14.42
N SER A 46 -13.52 -1.88 14.25
CA SER A 46 -13.01 -2.85 15.22
C SER A 46 -11.63 -2.41 15.70
N VAL A 47 -11.43 -2.43 17.02
CA VAL A 47 -10.20 -2.02 17.70
C VAL A 47 -9.65 -3.21 18.47
N ASN A 48 -8.36 -3.48 18.32
CA ASN A 48 -7.63 -4.59 18.96
C ASN A 48 -8.31 -5.97 18.75
N GLY A 49 -8.97 -6.15 17.60
CA GLY A 49 -9.73 -7.36 17.29
C GLY A 49 -11.01 -7.54 18.13
N GLY A 50 -11.45 -6.50 18.83
CA GLY A 50 -12.70 -6.49 19.58
C GLY A 50 -13.94 -6.43 18.69
N GLU A 51 -15.11 -6.52 19.32
CA GLU A 51 -16.40 -6.55 18.63
C GLU A 51 -16.59 -5.34 17.69
N PRO A 52 -17.01 -5.56 16.43
CA PRO A 52 -17.33 -4.50 15.50
C PRO A 52 -18.40 -3.55 16.03
N ALA A 53 -18.08 -2.25 16.09
CA ALA A 53 -19.05 -1.20 16.38
C ALA A 53 -19.46 -0.49 15.07
N PRO A 54 -20.75 -0.30 14.78
CA PRO A 54 -21.18 0.39 13.57
C PRO A 54 -20.71 1.85 13.56
N LEU A 55 -20.31 2.34 12.39
CA LEU A 55 -19.94 3.75 12.20
C LEU A 55 -21.20 4.59 12.03
N ALA A 56 -21.31 5.71 12.75
CA ALA A 56 -22.43 6.65 12.59
C ALA A 56 -22.40 7.38 11.24
N HIS A 57 -21.20 7.59 10.70
CA HIS A 57 -20.97 8.19 9.39
C HIS A 57 -20.01 7.30 8.61
N HIS A 58 -20.45 6.84 7.44
CA HIS A 58 -19.74 5.81 6.69
C HIS A 58 -18.59 6.38 5.82
N SER A 59 -18.27 7.67 5.90
CA SER A 59 -17.20 8.31 5.12
C SER A 59 -15.81 8.12 5.77
N TYR A 60 -14.74 8.42 5.02
CA TYR A 60 -13.37 8.43 5.58
C TYR A 60 -13.24 9.39 6.77
N GLU A 61 -13.84 10.57 6.67
CA GLU A 61 -13.88 11.55 7.76
C GLU A 61 -14.62 11.00 8.99
N GLY A 62 -15.77 10.35 8.77
CA GLY A 62 -16.56 9.71 9.82
C GLY A 62 -15.81 8.58 10.53
N ALA A 63 -15.12 7.74 9.75
CA ALA A 63 -14.28 6.67 10.26
C ALA A 63 -13.10 7.22 11.09
N LEU A 64 -12.40 8.26 10.60
CA LEU A 64 -11.29 8.86 11.33
C LEU A 64 -11.74 9.60 12.59
N LYS A 65 -12.93 10.24 12.58
CA LYS A 65 -13.56 10.78 13.79
C LYS A 65 -13.82 9.70 14.83
N ALA A 66 -14.33 8.53 14.41
CA ALA A 66 -14.53 7.41 15.33
C ALA A 66 -13.21 6.86 15.89
N ILE A 67 -12.15 6.79 15.06
CA ILE A 67 -10.81 6.41 15.53
C ILE A 67 -10.28 7.43 16.54
N ALA A 68 -10.39 8.74 16.26
CA ALA A 68 -9.96 9.80 17.18
C ALA A 68 -10.71 9.73 18.53
N PHE A 69 -12.00 9.44 18.51
CA PHE A 69 -12.79 9.24 19.73
C PHE A 69 -12.31 8.01 20.54
N GLU A 70 -11.89 6.94 19.89
CA GLU A 70 -11.29 5.79 20.58
C GLU A 70 -9.92 6.10 21.20
N LEU A 71 -9.14 7.02 20.60
CA LEU A 71 -7.91 7.55 21.19
C LEU A 71 -8.20 8.40 22.43
N GLU A 72 -9.21 9.27 22.35
CA GLU A 72 -9.65 10.12 23.46
C GLU A 72 -10.10 9.29 24.67
N LYS A 73 -10.93 8.26 24.46
CA LYS A 73 -11.34 7.32 25.52
C LYS A 73 -10.18 6.67 26.28
N ARG A 74 -9.01 6.58 25.64
CA ARG A 74 -7.78 5.97 26.18
C ARG A 74 -6.77 7.00 26.65
N ASN A 75 -7.12 8.28 26.66
CA ASN A 75 -6.23 9.41 26.98
C ASN A 75 -4.98 9.45 26.08
N LEU A 76 -5.08 8.96 24.84
CA LEU A 76 -3.97 8.95 23.87
C LEU A 76 -4.00 10.15 22.93
N ASN A 77 -5.14 10.85 22.80
CA ASN A 77 -5.32 11.91 21.82
C ASN A 77 -4.26 13.03 21.96
N ASP A 78 -4.04 13.52 23.17
CA ASP A 78 -3.05 14.57 23.43
C ASP A 78 -1.61 14.06 23.30
N SER A 79 -1.40 12.75 23.33
CA SER A 79 -0.09 12.11 23.20
C SER A 79 0.37 11.93 21.76
N VAL A 80 -0.51 12.10 20.76
CA VAL A 80 -0.18 11.94 19.34
C VAL A 80 0.79 13.04 18.89
N ALA A 81 2.06 12.69 18.76
CA ALA A 81 3.11 13.62 18.38
C ALA A 81 3.34 13.66 16.86
N LEU A 82 3.07 12.55 16.16
CA LEU A 82 3.24 12.40 14.72
C LEU A 82 2.11 11.56 14.12
N ILE A 83 1.79 11.81 12.85
CA ILE A 83 0.88 10.97 12.05
C ILE A 83 1.59 10.50 10.79
N GLY A 84 1.68 9.19 10.58
CA GLY A 84 2.22 8.58 9.37
C GLY A 84 1.11 8.10 8.44
N HIS A 85 1.10 8.56 7.19
CA HIS A 85 0.17 8.14 6.15
C HIS A 85 0.86 7.23 5.15
N ARG A 86 0.36 6.01 4.99
CA ARG A 86 0.78 5.14 3.88
C ARG A 86 0.14 5.64 2.59
N ILE A 87 0.96 5.95 1.59
CA ILE A 87 0.53 6.36 0.25
C ILE A 87 0.86 5.27 -0.75
N ALA A 88 -0.13 4.85 -1.53
CA ALA A 88 0.05 3.76 -2.49
C ALA A 88 1.06 4.10 -3.59
N HIS A 89 0.97 5.30 -4.17
CA HIS A 89 1.78 5.67 -5.33
C HIS A 89 2.36 7.09 -5.22
N GLY A 90 3.70 7.20 -5.24
CA GLY A 90 4.45 8.47 -5.21
C GLY A 90 4.90 8.94 -6.60
N GLY A 91 4.70 8.11 -7.63
CA GLY A 91 5.17 8.43 -8.99
C GLY A 91 6.69 8.55 -9.02
N SER A 92 7.21 9.37 -9.93
CA SER A 92 8.63 9.70 -9.99
C SER A 92 9.01 10.92 -9.16
N ILE A 93 8.05 11.50 -8.42
CA ILE A 93 8.25 12.72 -7.64
C ILE A 93 8.87 12.38 -6.27
N PHE A 94 8.36 11.34 -5.62
CA PHE A 94 8.74 10.99 -4.25
C PHE A 94 9.72 9.81 -4.23
N THR A 95 10.99 10.10 -3.96
CA THR A 95 12.06 9.11 -3.79
C THR A 95 12.26 8.70 -2.31
N GLU A 96 11.65 9.41 -1.38
CA GLU A 96 11.67 9.12 0.06
C GLU A 96 10.35 9.57 0.74
N SER A 97 10.21 9.30 2.03
CA SER A 97 9.08 9.81 2.82
C SER A 97 9.17 11.32 2.98
N ALA A 98 8.04 12.02 3.03
CA ALA A 98 8.00 13.49 3.08
C ALA A 98 7.09 14.00 4.20
N ILE A 99 7.48 15.09 4.86
CA ILE A 99 6.58 15.84 5.75
C ILE A 99 5.46 16.44 4.89
N ILE A 100 4.21 16.27 5.31
CA ILE A 100 3.05 16.72 4.55
C ILE A 100 2.93 18.25 4.64
N THR A 101 2.98 18.88 3.47
CA THR A 101 2.70 20.30 3.19
C THR A 101 1.69 20.39 2.05
N ASP A 102 1.18 21.59 1.76
CA ASP A 102 0.29 21.80 0.60
C ASP A 102 0.95 21.36 -0.72
N GLU A 103 2.26 21.61 -0.88
CA GLU A 103 3.04 21.15 -2.04
C GLU A 103 3.08 19.61 -2.13
N VAL A 104 3.28 18.92 -1.00
CA VAL A 104 3.26 17.45 -1.00
C VAL A 104 1.88 16.92 -1.36
N ILE A 105 0.81 17.53 -0.83
CA ILE A 105 -0.56 17.15 -1.16
C ILE A 105 -0.84 17.35 -2.67
N ASP A 106 -0.44 18.48 -3.23
CA ASP A 106 -0.59 18.76 -4.66
C ASP A 106 0.21 17.80 -5.53
N ASN A 107 1.44 17.45 -5.11
CA ASN A 107 2.24 16.44 -5.80
C ASN A 107 1.63 15.03 -5.71
N ILE A 108 1.04 14.65 -4.57
CA ILE A 108 0.27 13.40 -4.45
C ILE A 108 -0.93 13.43 -5.41
N ARG A 109 -1.68 14.53 -5.47
CA ARG A 109 -2.81 14.70 -6.41
C ARG A 109 -2.36 14.55 -7.87
N ARG A 110 -1.20 15.10 -8.24
CA ARG A 110 -0.64 14.99 -9.60
C ARG A 110 -0.34 13.54 -10.00
N VAL A 111 0.10 12.70 -9.06
CA VAL A 111 0.41 11.29 -9.33
C VAL A 111 -0.76 10.34 -9.06
N SER A 112 -1.86 10.82 -8.47
CA SER A 112 -3.09 10.04 -8.23
C SER A 112 -3.67 9.33 -9.46
N PRO A 113 -3.60 9.87 -10.70
CA PRO A 113 -4.03 9.14 -11.88
C PRO A 113 -3.33 7.79 -12.11
N LEU A 114 -2.14 7.57 -11.53
CA LEU A 114 -1.42 6.29 -11.60
C LEU A 114 -2.02 5.21 -10.68
N ALA A 115 -2.75 5.61 -9.63
CA ALA A 115 -3.39 4.71 -8.67
C ALA A 115 -4.71 5.30 -8.14
N PRO A 116 -5.71 5.55 -9.01
CA PRO A 116 -6.87 6.37 -8.69
C PRO A 116 -7.66 5.83 -7.49
N LEU A 117 -7.89 4.52 -7.43
CA LEU A 117 -8.66 3.90 -6.34
C LEU A 117 -7.99 4.02 -4.97
N HIS A 118 -6.67 4.19 -4.90
CA HIS A 118 -5.91 4.17 -3.65
C HIS A 118 -5.45 5.58 -3.25
N ASN A 119 -4.84 6.33 -4.17
CA ASN A 119 -4.28 7.64 -3.85
C ASN A 119 -5.36 8.66 -3.45
N TYR A 120 -6.56 8.63 -4.06
CA TYR A 120 -7.65 9.52 -3.62
C TYR A 120 -8.16 9.17 -2.22
N ALA A 121 -8.23 7.88 -1.87
CA ALA A 121 -8.54 7.45 -0.50
C ALA A 121 -7.45 7.88 0.49
N ASN A 122 -6.17 7.81 0.08
CA ASN A 122 -5.04 8.31 0.88
C ASN A 122 -5.16 9.82 1.13
N LEU A 123 -5.45 10.62 0.10
CA LEU A 123 -5.67 12.06 0.21
C LEU A 123 -6.83 12.40 1.14
N SER A 124 -7.97 11.69 1.03
CA SER A 124 -9.08 11.88 1.97
C SER A 124 -8.69 11.57 3.42
N GLY A 125 -7.82 10.59 3.63
CA GLY A 125 -7.23 10.29 4.94
C GLY A 125 -6.36 11.42 5.48
N ILE A 126 -5.49 11.98 4.63
CA ILE A 126 -4.63 13.14 4.97
C ILE A 126 -5.49 14.34 5.36
N GLU A 127 -6.43 14.73 4.50
CA GLU A 127 -7.28 15.91 4.71
C GLU A 127 -8.12 15.78 5.99
N SER A 128 -8.67 14.58 6.25
CA SER A 128 -9.42 14.30 7.48
C SER A 128 -8.52 14.34 8.72
N ALA A 129 -7.31 13.79 8.65
CA ALA A 129 -6.36 13.81 9.77
C ALA A 129 -5.88 15.24 10.07
N GLN A 130 -5.66 16.08 9.05
CA GLN A 130 -5.30 17.50 9.24
C GLN A 130 -6.38 18.29 9.98
N GLN A 131 -7.65 17.99 9.73
CA GLN A 131 -8.77 18.62 10.43
C GLN A 131 -8.89 18.15 11.89
N LEU A 132 -8.66 16.86 12.16
CA LEU A 132 -8.84 16.26 13.48
C LEU A 132 -7.65 16.46 14.42
N PHE A 133 -6.44 16.56 13.88
CA PHE A 133 -5.20 16.71 14.64
C PHE A 133 -4.46 17.99 14.23
N PRO A 134 -5.07 19.17 14.43
CA PRO A 134 -4.45 20.44 14.05
C PRO A 134 -3.13 20.65 14.80
N GLY A 135 -2.08 21.04 14.10
CA GLY A 135 -0.75 21.29 14.67
C GLY A 135 0.11 20.05 14.87
N VAL A 136 -0.42 18.84 14.68
CA VAL A 136 0.39 17.60 14.69
C VAL A 136 1.11 17.45 13.36
N THR A 137 2.42 17.17 13.39
CA THR A 137 3.20 16.96 12.18
C THR A 137 2.81 15.64 11.52
N GLN A 138 2.54 15.68 10.21
CA GLN A 138 2.13 14.50 9.44
C GLN A 138 3.16 14.17 8.37
N VAL A 139 3.34 12.89 8.09
CA VAL A 139 4.35 12.37 7.16
C VAL A 139 3.68 11.42 6.17
N ALA A 140 4.00 11.55 4.88
CA ALA A 140 3.62 10.64 3.83
C ALA A 140 4.73 9.61 3.60
N VAL A 141 4.40 8.32 3.64
CA VAL A 141 5.30 7.19 3.39
C VAL A 141 4.81 6.43 2.17
N PHE A 142 5.60 6.45 1.10
CA PHE A 142 5.19 5.95 -0.21
C PHE A 142 5.63 4.51 -0.44
N ASP A 143 4.70 3.66 -0.88
CA ASP A 143 4.98 2.26 -1.21
C ASP A 143 5.93 2.08 -2.42
N THR A 144 6.18 3.15 -3.18
CA THR A 144 6.94 3.19 -4.44
C THR A 144 8.31 3.85 -4.30
N SER A 145 8.57 4.58 -3.19
CA SER A 145 9.76 5.44 -3.07
C SER A 145 11.06 4.63 -3.04
N PHE A 146 11.08 3.51 -2.32
CA PHE A 146 12.26 2.65 -2.21
C PHE A 146 12.79 2.17 -3.58
N HIS A 147 11.89 2.00 -4.55
CA HIS A 147 12.20 1.50 -5.88
C HIS A 147 12.65 2.59 -6.86
N GLN A 148 12.68 3.88 -6.46
CA GLN A 148 13.14 4.97 -7.33
C GLN A 148 14.65 4.92 -7.64
N THR A 149 15.39 4.00 -7.02
CA THR A 149 16.81 3.74 -7.29
C THR A 149 17.04 2.82 -8.51
N MET A 150 15.98 2.26 -9.10
CA MET A 150 16.08 1.46 -10.34
C MET A 150 16.64 2.29 -11.51
N ALA A 151 17.57 1.69 -12.26
CA ALA A 151 18.10 2.26 -13.49
C ALA A 151 17.09 2.14 -14.66
N PRO A 152 17.22 2.96 -15.73
CA PRO A 152 16.31 2.93 -16.88
C PRO A 152 16.06 1.55 -17.47
N GLU A 153 17.09 0.72 -17.57
CA GLU A 153 17.00 -0.65 -18.06
C GLU A 153 16.08 -1.56 -17.21
N ALA A 154 15.87 -1.24 -15.93
CA ALA A 154 15.02 -2.01 -15.03
C ALA A 154 13.57 -1.49 -15.00
N TYR A 155 13.35 -0.19 -15.29
CA TYR A 155 12.01 0.40 -15.19
C TYR A 155 11.31 0.69 -16.51
N LEU A 156 12.03 0.76 -17.63
CA LEU A 156 11.42 1.02 -18.93
C LEU A 156 10.77 -0.25 -19.49
N TYR A 157 9.53 -0.13 -19.93
CA TYR A 157 8.88 -1.16 -20.75
C TYR A 157 9.29 -1.03 -22.21
N GLY A 158 9.20 -2.13 -22.97
CA GLY A 158 9.40 -2.17 -24.43
C GLY A 158 8.26 -1.52 -25.23
N LEU A 159 7.65 -0.45 -24.71
CA LEU A 159 6.60 0.33 -25.35
C LEU A 159 7.20 1.56 -26.08
N PRO A 160 6.46 2.18 -27.02
CA PRO A 160 6.89 3.45 -27.60
C PRO A 160 7.25 4.51 -26.55
N TRP A 161 8.39 5.17 -26.74
CA TRP A 161 8.98 6.12 -25.78
C TRP A 161 8.02 7.19 -25.25
N LYS A 162 7.13 7.71 -26.11
CA LYS A 162 6.13 8.72 -25.75
C LYS A 162 5.26 8.33 -24.55
N TYR A 163 4.99 7.04 -24.33
CA TYR A 163 4.19 6.60 -23.19
C TYR A 163 4.93 6.79 -21.86
N TYR A 164 6.25 6.64 -21.85
CA TYR A 164 7.07 6.97 -20.69
C TYR A 164 7.16 8.49 -20.51
N GLU A 165 7.50 9.22 -21.58
CA GLU A 165 7.78 10.67 -21.51
C GLU A 165 6.53 11.50 -21.19
N GLU A 166 5.41 11.23 -21.84
CA GLU A 166 4.19 12.06 -21.73
C GLU A 166 3.25 11.56 -20.62
N LEU A 167 3.20 10.24 -20.39
CA LEU A 167 2.23 9.61 -19.48
C LEU A 167 2.87 8.97 -18.24
N GLY A 168 4.20 8.89 -18.17
CA GLY A 168 4.89 8.27 -17.04
C GLY A 168 4.72 6.75 -16.95
N VAL A 169 4.46 6.06 -18.07
CA VAL A 169 4.33 4.60 -18.12
C VAL A 169 5.72 3.96 -17.92
N ARG A 170 5.91 3.34 -16.76
CA ARG A 170 7.14 2.66 -16.33
C ARG A 170 6.85 1.72 -15.17
N ARG A 171 7.82 0.87 -14.83
CA ARG A 171 7.83 0.16 -13.54
C ARG A 171 7.98 1.16 -12.40
N TYR A 172 7.12 1.05 -11.40
CA TYR A 172 7.26 1.74 -10.12
C TYR A 172 7.57 0.77 -8.98
N GLY A 173 6.90 -0.39 -8.96
CA GLY A 173 7.01 -1.37 -7.88
C GLY A 173 6.28 -0.93 -6.59
N PHE A 174 5.85 -1.90 -5.79
CA PHE A 174 5.14 -1.66 -4.53
C PHE A 174 5.71 -2.54 -3.41
N HIS A 175 5.14 -2.40 -2.21
CA HIS A 175 5.72 -2.96 -0.99
C HIS A 175 7.11 -2.38 -0.66
N GLY A 176 7.46 -1.21 -1.19
CA GLY A 176 8.75 -0.55 -0.95
C GLY A 176 9.06 -0.35 0.53
N THR A 177 8.07 0.04 1.34
CA THR A 177 8.21 0.14 2.80
C THR A 177 8.60 -1.21 3.44
N SER A 178 7.99 -2.31 2.98
CA SER A 178 8.32 -3.65 3.47
C SER A 178 9.70 -4.09 3.01
N HIS A 179 10.03 -3.91 1.73
CA HIS A 179 11.33 -4.31 1.17
C HIS A 179 12.47 -3.54 1.81
N ARG A 180 12.29 -2.23 2.05
CA ARG A 180 13.24 -1.38 2.78
C ARG A 180 13.43 -1.86 4.21
N TYR A 181 12.35 -2.09 4.95
CA TYR A 181 12.46 -2.56 6.33
C TYR A 181 13.14 -3.93 6.42
N VAL A 182 12.71 -4.89 5.60
CA VAL A 182 13.24 -6.27 5.64
C VAL A 182 14.71 -6.32 5.23
N SER A 183 15.13 -5.57 4.21
CA SER A 183 16.54 -5.49 3.82
C SER A 183 17.42 -4.91 4.93
N GLN A 184 16.99 -3.83 5.60
CA GLN A 184 17.68 -3.29 6.79
C GLN A 184 17.82 -4.32 7.91
N ARG A 185 16.75 -5.08 8.21
CA ARG A 185 16.81 -6.16 9.20
C ARG A 185 17.73 -7.29 8.76
N ALA A 186 17.76 -7.62 7.46
CA ALA A 186 18.61 -8.65 6.91
C ALA A 186 20.10 -8.32 7.05
N HIS A 187 20.51 -7.06 6.84
CA HIS A 187 21.90 -6.65 7.08
C HIS A 187 22.34 -6.92 8.52
N SER A 188 21.50 -6.57 9.50
CA SER A 188 21.77 -6.85 10.92
C SER A 188 21.78 -8.35 11.23
N LEU A 189 20.80 -9.10 10.72
CA LEU A 189 20.63 -10.52 11.02
C LEU A 189 21.75 -11.38 10.41
N LEU A 190 22.15 -11.06 9.19
CA LEU A 190 23.17 -11.81 8.43
C LEU A 190 24.59 -11.27 8.66
N ASN A 191 24.72 -10.19 9.43
CA ASN A 191 25.97 -9.46 9.64
C ASN A 191 26.65 -9.08 8.31
N LEU A 192 25.87 -8.52 7.38
CA LEU A 192 26.34 -8.04 6.08
C LEU A 192 26.59 -6.55 6.11
N ALA A 193 27.68 -6.10 5.49
CA ALA A 193 27.90 -4.69 5.21
C ALA A 193 26.88 -4.22 4.16
N GLU A 194 26.17 -3.13 4.43
CA GLU A 194 25.12 -2.65 3.55
C GLU A 194 25.67 -2.24 2.18
N ASP A 195 26.85 -1.63 2.12
CA ASP A 195 27.50 -1.08 0.92
C ASP A 195 28.20 -2.12 0.02
N ASP A 196 28.32 -3.37 0.48
CA ASP A 196 28.87 -4.50 -0.29
C ASP A 196 28.00 -5.75 -0.07
N SER A 197 26.78 -5.72 -0.61
CA SER A 197 25.81 -6.81 -0.41
C SER A 197 24.81 -6.96 -1.56
N GLY A 198 24.31 -8.19 -1.71
CA GLY A 198 23.21 -8.52 -2.61
C GLY A 198 22.15 -9.32 -1.86
N LEU A 199 20.93 -8.82 -1.84
CA LEU A 199 19.77 -9.46 -1.22
C LEU A 199 18.65 -9.62 -2.25
N VAL A 200 17.87 -10.68 -2.09
CA VAL A 200 16.57 -10.83 -2.76
C VAL A 200 15.52 -10.96 -1.67
N VAL A 201 14.56 -10.04 -1.65
CA VAL A 201 13.49 -10.00 -0.66
C VAL A 201 12.20 -10.47 -1.31
N ALA A 202 11.59 -11.52 -0.75
CA ALA A 202 10.29 -12.02 -1.17
C ALA A 202 9.21 -11.60 -0.16
N HIS A 203 8.42 -10.59 -0.51
CA HIS A 203 7.23 -10.22 0.26
C HIS A 203 6.07 -11.07 -0.24
N LEU A 204 5.63 -12.06 0.55
CA LEU A 204 4.61 -13.04 0.16
C LEU A 204 3.39 -12.93 1.07
N GLY A 205 2.42 -12.12 0.66
CA GLY A 205 1.09 -12.03 1.26
C GLY A 205 -0.01 -12.25 0.22
N ASN A 206 -1.21 -11.72 0.48
CA ASN A 206 -2.30 -11.76 -0.51
C ASN A 206 -1.94 -10.96 -1.79
N GLY A 207 -1.14 -9.89 -1.62
CA GLY A 207 -0.32 -9.32 -2.67
C GLY A 207 1.12 -9.79 -2.47
N ALA A 208 1.82 -10.11 -3.57
CA ALA A 208 3.15 -10.68 -3.51
C ALA A 208 4.11 -9.97 -4.47
N SER A 209 5.34 -9.74 -4.04
CA SER A 209 6.37 -9.12 -4.88
C SER A 209 7.78 -9.53 -4.47
N ILE A 210 8.70 -9.56 -5.42
CA ILE A 210 10.14 -9.73 -5.21
C ILE A 210 10.84 -8.39 -5.39
N CYS A 211 11.91 -8.15 -4.62
CA CYS A 211 12.80 -7.01 -4.80
C CYS A 211 14.26 -7.48 -4.78
N ALA A 212 15.04 -7.06 -5.76
CA ALA A 212 16.49 -7.20 -5.74
C ALA A 212 17.10 -5.96 -5.08
N VAL A 213 17.81 -6.15 -3.98
CA VAL A 213 18.48 -5.08 -3.24
C VAL A 213 19.98 -5.26 -3.37
N ARG A 214 20.65 -4.31 -4.02
CA ARG A 214 22.11 -4.28 -4.18
C ARG A 214 22.65 -3.06 -3.46
N ASN A 215 23.58 -3.28 -2.55
CA ASN A 215 24.25 -2.25 -1.76
C ASN A 215 23.24 -1.31 -1.06
N GLY A 216 22.23 -1.89 -0.39
CA GLY A 216 21.14 -1.17 0.29
C GLY A 216 20.06 -0.57 -0.63
N GLN A 217 20.23 -0.60 -1.96
CA GLN A 217 19.32 0.04 -2.92
C GLN A 217 18.53 -0.96 -3.75
N SER A 218 17.28 -0.63 -4.06
CA SER A 218 16.43 -1.43 -4.94
C SER A 218 16.87 -1.30 -6.39
N VAL A 219 17.38 -2.39 -6.97
CA VAL A 219 17.84 -2.39 -8.37
C VAL A 219 16.85 -3.05 -9.34
N ASP A 220 15.91 -3.85 -8.83
CA ASP A 220 14.81 -4.44 -9.60
C ASP A 220 13.65 -4.84 -8.67
N THR A 221 12.43 -4.91 -9.20
CA THR A 221 11.23 -5.30 -8.44
C THR A 221 10.17 -5.93 -9.34
N SER A 222 9.47 -6.96 -8.86
CA SER A 222 8.58 -7.74 -9.72
C SER A 222 7.30 -7.01 -10.12
N MET A 223 6.77 -6.13 -9.25
CA MET A 223 5.57 -5.35 -9.58
C MET A 223 5.89 -4.21 -10.54
N GLY A 224 4.91 -3.85 -11.35
CA GLY A 224 5.04 -2.97 -12.49
C GLY A 224 4.69 -1.53 -12.25
N MET A 225 4.06 -0.94 -13.28
CA MET A 225 3.31 0.32 -13.15
C MET A 225 2.18 0.18 -12.13
N THR A 226 1.57 -1.00 -12.07
CA THR A 226 0.50 -1.34 -11.13
C THR A 226 0.88 -2.58 -10.31
N PRO A 227 0.17 -2.86 -9.19
CA PRO A 227 0.43 -4.05 -8.39
C PRO A 227 0.02 -5.39 -9.04
N LEU A 228 -0.30 -5.41 -10.34
CA LEU A 228 -0.77 -6.59 -11.06
C LEU A 228 0.37 -7.44 -11.64
N GLU A 229 1.43 -6.80 -12.16
CA GLU A 229 2.58 -7.49 -12.79
C GLU A 229 3.40 -8.28 -11.77
N GLY A 230 4.09 -9.31 -12.24
CA GLY A 230 5.02 -10.13 -11.49
C GLY A 230 4.39 -11.43 -11.02
N LEU A 231 4.51 -11.71 -9.72
CA LEU A 231 4.05 -12.96 -9.13
C LEU A 231 2.53 -13.14 -9.30
N MET A 232 2.09 -14.37 -9.54
CA MET A 232 0.71 -14.77 -9.27
C MET A 232 0.42 -14.59 -7.77
N MET A 233 -0.75 -14.04 -7.42
CA MET A 233 -1.09 -13.69 -6.03
C MET A 233 -2.43 -14.34 -5.62
N GLY A 234 -3.07 -13.86 -4.54
CA GLY A 234 -4.32 -14.47 -4.06
C GLY A 234 -5.47 -14.34 -5.07
N THR A 235 -5.72 -13.13 -5.58
CA THR A 235 -6.75 -12.87 -6.62
C THR A 235 -6.22 -12.22 -7.89
N ARG A 236 -4.92 -11.95 -7.94
CA ARG A 236 -4.26 -11.28 -9.07
C ARG A 236 -3.56 -12.30 -9.95
N SER A 237 -3.64 -12.10 -11.27
CA SER A 237 -3.00 -12.99 -12.25
C SER A 237 -1.48 -13.07 -12.10
N GLY A 238 -0.83 -11.94 -11.80
CA GLY A 238 0.60 -11.79 -12.06
C GLY A 238 0.84 -11.58 -13.55
N ASP A 239 2.04 -11.96 -14.00
CA ASP A 239 2.43 -11.94 -15.39
C ASP A 239 1.45 -12.73 -16.27
N VAL A 240 0.96 -12.08 -17.32
CA VAL A 240 0.00 -12.64 -18.25
C VAL A 240 0.27 -12.11 -19.65
N ASP A 241 0.24 -12.99 -20.65
CA ASP A 241 0.47 -12.61 -22.03
C ASP A 241 -0.64 -11.67 -22.53
N PHE A 242 -0.26 -10.46 -22.95
CA PHE A 242 -1.18 -9.48 -23.52
C PHE A 242 -1.90 -10.01 -24.78
N GLY A 243 -1.23 -10.82 -25.60
CA GLY A 243 -1.84 -11.49 -26.76
C GLY A 243 -2.94 -12.47 -26.35
N ALA A 244 -2.70 -13.27 -25.30
CA ALA A 244 -3.71 -14.14 -24.71
C ALA A 244 -4.90 -13.33 -24.15
N MET A 245 -4.64 -12.23 -23.45
CA MET A 245 -5.71 -11.34 -22.96
C MET A 245 -6.55 -10.76 -24.09
N SER A 246 -5.91 -10.32 -25.18
CA SER A 246 -6.61 -9.82 -26.37
C SER A 246 -7.44 -10.91 -27.04
N TRP A 247 -6.92 -12.14 -27.12
CA TRP A 247 -7.66 -13.27 -27.65
C TRP A 247 -8.89 -13.58 -26.79
N VAL A 248 -8.75 -13.67 -25.46
CA VAL A 248 -9.88 -13.88 -24.54
C VAL A 248 -10.94 -12.80 -24.73
N ALA A 249 -10.54 -11.52 -24.75
CA ALA A 249 -11.45 -10.39 -25.01
C ALA A 249 -12.29 -10.62 -26.27
N SER A 250 -11.64 -11.04 -27.36
CA SER A 250 -12.30 -11.29 -28.64
C SER A 250 -13.26 -12.48 -28.61
N GLN A 251 -12.93 -13.55 -27.87
CA GLN A 251 -13.74 -14.77 -27.81
C GLN A 251 -14.93 -14.63 -26.88
N THR A 252 -14.77 -13.89 -25.78
CA THR A 252 -15.82 -13.71 -24.75
C THR A 252 -16.58 -12.40 -24.90
N ASN A 253 -16.18 -11.55 -25.86
CA ASN A 253 -16.72 -10.20 -26.06
C ASN A 253 -16.66 -9.34 -24.78
N GLN A 254 -15.60 -9.54 -23.98
CA GLN A 254 -15.34 -8.78 -22.76
C GLN A 254 -14.56 -7.51 -23.08
N SER A 255 -14.90 -6.42 -22.40
CA SER A 255 -14.16 -5.16 -22.48
C SER A 255 -12.85 -5.22 -21.67
N LEU A 256 -11.96 -4.24 -21.86
CA LEU A 256 -10.77 -4.10 -21.00
C LEU A 256 -11.13 -3.90 -19.53
N GLY A 257 -12.26 -3.23 -19.23
CA GLY A 257 -12.74 -3.08 -17.84
C GLY A 257 -13.21 -4.39 -17.24
N ASP A 258 -13.87 -5.26 -18.04
CA ASP A 258 -14.25 -6.60 -17.59
C ASP A 258 -13.02 -7.45 -17.30
N LEU A 259 -12.02 -7.39 -18.18
CA LEU A 259 -10.77 -8.12 -18.01
C LEU A 259 -9.93 -7.57 -16.84
N GLU A 260 -9.91 -6.26 -16.62
CA GLU A 260 -9.25 -5.64 -15.45
C GLU A 260 -9.81 -6.21 -14.14
N ARG A 261 -11.14 -6.35 -14.06
CA ARG A 261 -11.83 -6.98 -12.92
C ARG A 261 -11.41 -8.45 -12.77
N VAL A 262 -11.42 -9.22 -13.87
CA VAL A 262 -11.00 -10.65 -13.86
C VAL A 262 -9.56 -10.79 -13.35
N VAL A 263 -8.61 -10.05 -13.91
CA VAL A 263 -7.19 -10.18 -13.57
C VAL A 263 -6.84 -9.68 -12.18
N ASN A 264 -7.66 -8.79 -11.59
CA ASN A 264 -7.44 -8.28 -10.23
C ASN A 264 -8.19 -9.04 -9.13
N LYS A 265 -9.38 -9.59 -9.43
CA LYS A 265 -10.32 -10.08 -8.42
C LYS A 265 -10.70 -11.55 -8.57
N GLU A 266 -10.55 -12.14 -9.75
CA GLU A 266 -11.05 -13.49 -10.07
C GLU A 266 -9.94 -14.44 -10.53
N SER A 267 -8.70 -13.97 -10.55
CA SER A 267 -7.53 -14.74 -11.02
C SER A 267 -6.68 -15.24 -9.85
N GLY A 268 -5.42 -15.57 -10.09
CA GLY A 268 -4.49 -15.98 -9.04
C GLY A 268 -4.83 -17.33 -8.43
N LEU A 269 -4.48 -17.51 -7.15
CA LEU A 269 -4.82 -18.70 -6.38
C LEU A 269 -6.33 -19.00 -6.42
N LEU A 270 -7.17 -17.96 -6.29
CA LEU A 270 -8.62 -18.09 -6.36
C LEU A 270 -9.07 -18.64 -7.71
N GLY A 271 -8.59 -18.06 -8.81
CA GLY A 271 -9.01 -18.44 -10.16
C GLY A 271 -8.57 -19.87 -10.52
N ILE A 272 -7.35 -20.26 -10.13
CA ILE A 272 -6.83 -21.62 -10.42
C ILE A 272 -7.49 -22.66 -9.53
N SER A 273 -7.62 -22.38 -8.23
CA SER A 273 -8.18 -23.37 -7.31
C SER A 273 -9.69 -23.48 -7.42
N GLY A 274 -10.38 -22.43 -7.90
CA GLY A 274 -11.84 -22.33 -7.91
C GLY A 274 -12.46 -22.33 -6.50
N LEU A 275 -11.65 -22.09 -5.46
CA LEU A 275 -12.04 -22.27 -4.06
C LEU A 275 -11.77 -21.04 -3.21
N SER A 276 -10.50 -20.61 -3.10
CA SER A 276 -10.12 -19.55 -2.19
C SER A 276 -8.81 -18.87 -2.60
N SER A 277 -8.70 -17.58 -2.29
CA SER A 277 -7.44 -16.83 -2.32
C SER A 277 -6.57 -17.07 -1.08
N ASP A 278 -7.11 -17.72 -0.04
CA ASP A 278 -6.41 -18.04 1.19
C ASP A 278 -5.59 -19.32 1.07
N LEU A 279 -4.26 -19.20 1.14
CA LEU A 279 -3.33 -20.31 1.04
C LEU A 279 -3.57 -21.40 2.09
N ARG A 280 -4.12 -21.05 3.27
CA ARG A 280 -4.44 -22.02 4.34
C ARG A 280 -5.56 -22.98 3.93
N VAL A 281 -6.43 -22.54 3.02
CA VAL A 281 -7.52 -23.34 2.44
C VAL A 281 -7.00 -24.04 1.17
N SER A 282 -6.41 -23.30 0.25
CA SER A 282 -6.04 -23.80 -1.08
C SER A 282 -4.87 -24.78 -1.07
N GLY A 283 -3.93 -24.66 -0.13
CA GLY A 283 -2.80 -25.58 0.00
C GLY A 283 -3.19 -27.02 0.36
N LYS A 284 -4.43 -27.25 0.82
CA LYS A 284 -4.94 -28.60 1.14
C LYS A 284 -5.63 -29.30 -0.03
N SER A 285 -6.02 -28.57 -1.08
CA SER A 285 -6.75 -29.15 -2.22
C SER A 285 -5.91 -29.35 -3.48
N LEU A 286 -4.69 -28.81 -3.52
CA LEU A 286 -3.75 -28.90 -4.64
C LEU A 286 -2.66 -29.98 -4.47
N ALA A 287 -2.71 -30.73 -3.36
CA ALA A 287 -1.88 -31.91 -3.10
C ALA A 287 -2.71 -33.18 -3.33
#